data_AF-A0A2J6PV86-F1
#
_entry.id   AF-A0A2J6PV86-F1
#
_cell.length_a   1.000
_cell.length_b   1.000
_cell.length_c   1.000
_cell.angle_alpha   90.00
_cell.angle_beta   90.00
_cell.angle_gamma   90.00
#
_symmetry.space_group_name_H-M   'P 1'
#
loop_
_entity.id
_entity.type
_entity.pdbx_description
1 polymer ?
#
loop_
_entity_poly.entity_id
_entity_poly.type
_entity_poly.pdbx_seq_one_letter_code
_entity_poly.pdbx_strand_id
1 'polypeptide(L)'
;MCEPEHVLQLIDARDVEGNTAIHIAATTSARKCVRALIGRGASTNIANEQEQVAIKAPLHAMVQESRFIAEMPEEPRTATHHVSEAAMSIQNRIVPQMSEKLHLLAASFDEELEKKDASEREARRILNTTIKESKNVQAQFNDLSHGREEAEQKARGEEQYSRVRKQVISLIEQQHHIQLHAAEGSQANGHLNAAEDDLAERVMLAKMPNQEQNKRRKLVGDFVKARSIASVGEKGDMFRRLLLKALGPEISLVDENLNRLVQELTEEVHGQRLKTIEICGPDYDEILDGVVMLEYS
;
A
#
# COMPACT_ATOMS: atom_id res chain seq x y z
N MET A 1 -0.29 -10.67 16.67
CA MET A 1 -0.61 -11.82 17.54
C MET A 1 0.69 -12.56 17.78
N CYS A 2 1.07 -12.85 19.02
CA CYS A 2 2.37 -13.46 19.33
C CYS A 2 2.41 -14.90 18.79
N GLU A 3 3.36 -15.17 17.88
CA GLU A 3 3.60 -16.51 17.35
C GLU A 3 3.97 -17.48 18.49
N PRO A 4 3.37 -18.69 18.53
CA PRO A 4 3.60 -19.66 19.60
C PRO A 4 5.07 -20.11 19.70
N GLU A 5 5.82 -20.03 18.59
CA GLU A 5 7.24 -20.37 18.53
C GLU A 5 8.12 -19.41 19.35
N HIS A 6 7.83 -18.11 19.33
CA HIS A 6 8.59 -17.11 20.10
C HIS A 6 8.41 -17.30 21.61
N VAL A 7 7.23 -17.76 22.03
CA VAL A 7 6.96 -18.08 23.45
C VAL A 7 7.74 -19.33 23.87
N LEU A 8 7.85 -20.33 23.00
CA LEU A 8 8.64 -21.54 23.26
C LEU A 8 10.14 -21.21 23.38
N GLN A 9 10.65 -20.38 22.45
CA GLN A 9 12.05 -19.95 22.44
C GLN A 9 12.41 -19.16 23.70
N LEU A 10 11.48 -18.35 24.22
CA LEU A 10 11.68 -17.59 25.45
C LEU A 10 11.69 -18.51 26.70
N ILE A 11 10.88 -19.57 26.70
CA ILE A 11 10.82 -20.52 27.82
C ILE A 11 12.06 -21.43 27.86
N ASP A 12 12.60 -21.78 26.71
CA ASP A 12 13.79 -22.63 26.56
C ASP A 12 15.11 -21.85 26.58
N ALA A 13 15.05 -20.54 26.83
CA ALA A 13 16.24 -19.72 27.02
C ALA A 13 17.05 -20.21 28.23
N ARG A 14 18.37 -20.23 28.05
CA ARG A 14 19.33 -20.64 29.08
C ARG A 14 19.96 -19.42 29.74
N ASP A 15 20.15 -19.49 31.05
CA ASP A 15 20.91 -18.48 31.78
C ASP A 15 22.43 -18.66 31.59
N VAL A 16 23.22 -17.83 32.28
CA VAL A 16 24.70 -17.84 32.23
C VAL A 16 25.30 -19.14 32.75
N GLU A 17 24.55 -19.89 33.57
CA GLU A 17 24.95 -21.18 34.10
C GLU A 17 24.42 -22.35 33.26
N GLY A 18 23.67 -22.06 32.17
CA GLY A 18 23.01 -22.97 31.25
C GLY A 18 21.61 -23.45 31.69
N ASN A 19 21.09 -22.98 32.83
CA ASN A 19 19.80 -23.40 33.37
C ASN A 19 18.66 -22.84 32.52
N THR A 20 17.73 -23.72 32.13
CA THR A 20 16.43 -23.27 31.60
C THR A 20 15.47 -22.89 32.73
N ALA A 21 14.39 -22.18 32.41
CA ALA A 21 13.36 -21.77 33.38
C ALA A 21 12.82 -22.94 34.25
N ILE A 22 12.80 -24.17 33.70
CA ILE A 22 12.41 -25.38 34.42
C ILE A 22 13.43 -25.75 35.52
N HIS A 23 14.74 -25.61 35.29
CA HIS A 23 15.76 -25.93 36.28
C HIS A 23 15.62 -25.03 37.52
N ILE A 24 15.41 -23.73 37.31
CA ILE A 24 15.21 -22.75 38.38
C ILE A 24 13.89 -23.03 39.13
N ALA A 25 12.84 -23.42 38.42
CA ALA A 25 11.58 -23.81 39.05
C ALA A 25 11.69 -25.11 39.87
N ALA A 26 12.57 -26.04 39.46
CA ALA A 26 12.84 -27.29 40.16
C ALA A 26 13.67 -27.07 41.43
N THR A 27 14.70 -26.22 41.39
CA THR A 27 15.52 -25.88 42.58
C THR A 27 14.71 -25.15 43.66
N THR A 28 13.76 -24.32 43.23
CA THR A 28 12.89 -23.54 44.13
C THR A 28 11.63 -24.28 44.59
N SER A 29 11.44 -25.54 44.18
CA SER A 29 10.28 -26.38 44.52
C SER A 29 8.91 -25.81 44.09
N ALA A 30 8.89 -24.99 43.04
CA ALA A 30 7.68 -24.29 42.56
C ALA A 30 6.79 -25.17 41.66
N ARG A 31 6.04 -26.10 42.27
CA ARG A 31 5.20 -27.12 41.57
C ARG A 31 4.22 -26.54 40.52
N LYS A 32 3.61 -25.39 40.80
CA LYS A 32 2.65 -24.74 39.90
C LYS A 32 3.32 -24.19 38.65
N CYS A 33 4.50 -23.59 38.82
CA CYS A 33 5.32 -23.05 37.74
C CYS A 33 5.83 -24.17 36.82
N VAL A 34 6.31 -25.28 37.40
CA VAL A 34 6.73 -26.46 36.62
C VAL A 34 5.58 -27.01 35.78
N ARG A 35 4.37 -27.14 36.35
CA ARG A 35 3.19 -27.64 35.62
C ARG A 35 2.75 -26.68 34.50
N ALA A 36 2.80 -25.37 34.74
CA ALA A 36 2.47 -24.37 33.74
C ALA A 36 3.47 -24.35 32.57
N LEU A 37 4.76 -24.50 32.86
CA LEU A 37 5.83 -24.55 31.85
C LEU A 37 5.72 -25.81 30.98
N ILE A 38 5.49 -26.99 31.59
CA ILE A 38 5.26 -28.24 30.84
C ILE A 38 3.98 -28.15 30.01
N GLY A 39 2.90 -27.58 30.55
CA GLY A 39 1.64 -27.37 29.82
C GLY A 39 1.76 -26.43 28.61
N ARG A 40 2.84 -25.64 28.53
CA ARG A 40 3.17 -24.76 27.41
C ARG A 40 4.20 -25.36 26.44
N GLY A 41 4.59 -26.63 26.62
CA GLY A 41 5.47 -27.34 25.69
C GLY A 41 6.97 -27.10 25.89
N ALA A 42 7.38 -26.61 27.07
CA ALA A 42 8.79 -26.39 27.41
C ALA A 42 9.63 -27.68 27.31
N SER A 43 10.84 -27.58 26.77
CA SER A 43 11.68 -28.76 26.55
C SER A 43 12.37 -29.23 27.85
N THR A 44 12.01 -30.43 28.31
CA THR A 44 12.51 -31.04 29.56
C THR A 44 13.83 -31.79 29.40
N ASN A 45 14.33 -31.88 28.16
CA ASN A 45 15.53 -32.66 27.81
C ASN A 45 16.78 -31.79 27.62
N ILE A 46 16.69 -30.49 27.86
CA ILE A 46 17.85 -29.61 27.84
C ILE A 46 18.69 -29.89 29.09
N ALA A 47 19.94 -30.31 28.91
CA ALA A 47 20.89 -30.46 29.99
C ALA A 47 21.61 -29.13 30.27
N ASN A 48 21.83 -28.87 31.55
CA ASN A 48 22.62 -27.73 31.99
C ASN A 48 24.15 -27.97 31.76
N GLU A 49 25.02 -26.96 31.95
CA GLU A 49 26.49 -27.07 31.86
C GLU A 49 27.08 -28.14 32.82
N GLN A 50 26.33 -28.52 33.85
CA GLN A 50 26.66 -29.61 34.78
C GLN A 50 26.17 -30.99 34.29
N GLU A 51 25.76 -31.12 33.02
CA GLU A 51 25.13 -32.29 32.41
C GLU A 51 23.87 -32.81 33.14
N GLN A 52 23.26 -31.98 33.98
CA GLN A 52 22.04 -32.32 34.68
C GLN A 52 20.85 -32.05 33.76
N VAL A 53 20.08 -33.10 33.47
CA VAL A 53 18.77 -32.96 32.83
C VAL A 53 17.76 -32.60 33.91
N ALA A 54 16.86 -31.65 33.63
CA ALA A 54 15.83 -31.16 34.56
C ALA A 54 15.03 -32.26 35.28
N ILE A 55 14.87 -33.43 34.66
CA ILE A 55 14.16 -34.60 35.19
C ILE A 55 14.92 -35.34 36.31
N LYS A 56 16.24 -35.11 36.46
CA LYS A 56 17.12 -35.81 37.41
C LYS A 56 17.33 -35.05 38.73
N ALA A 57 17.05 -33.74 38.75
CA ALA A 57 16.87 -32.97 39.98
C ALA A 57 15.66 -33.55 40.76
N PRO A 58 15.62 -33.51 42.11
CA PRO A 58 14.88 -34.46 42.95
C PRO A 58 13.35 -34.27 42.91
N LEU A 59 12.74 -34.58 41.77
CA LEU A 59 11.29 -34.78 41.61
C LEU A 59 10.81 -36.00 42.41
N HIS A 60 11.72 -36.91 42.78
CA HIS A 60 11.40 -38.11 43.58
C HIS A 60 10.86 -37.77 45.00
N ALA A 61 11.17 -36.58 45.54
CA ALA A 61 10.64 -36.11 46.83
C ALA A 61 9.30 -35.35 46.70
N MET A 62 8.92 -34.94 45.48
CA MET A 62 7.77 -34.04 45.25
C MET A 62 6.58 -34.75 44.59
N VAL A 63 6.78 -35.95 44.05
CA VAL A 63 5.73 -36.77 43.41
C VAL A 63 4.99 -37.68 44.39
N GLN A 64 5.40 -37.76 45.66
CA GLN A 64 4.67 -38.56 46.67
C GLN A 64 3.31 -37.99 47.08
N GLU A 65 2.96 -36.77 46.68
CA GLU A 65 1.75 -36.10 47.18
C GLU A 65 0.77 -35.68 46.07
N SER A 66 0.81 -36.39 44.93
CA SER A 66 -0.12 -36.16 43.81
C SER A 66 -0.58 -37.46 43.14
N ARG A 67 -0.64 -38.56 43.90
CA ARG A 67 -1.45 -39.74 43.55
C ARG A 67 -2.82 -39.61 44.24
N PHE A 68 -3.58 -38.60 43.81
CA PHE A 68 -5.02 -38.50 44.01
C PHE A 68 -5.70 -38.47 42.64
N ILE A 69 -5.29 -39.38 41.77
CA ILE A 69 -6.26 -40.09 40.94
C ILE A 69 -6.65 -41.24 41.85
N ALA A 70 -7.83 -41.16 42.46
CA ALA A 70 -8.41 -42.30 43.15
C ALA A 70 -8.72 -43.35 42.08
N GLU A 71 -7.71 -44.15 41.76
CA GLU A 71 -7.91 -45.51 41.30
C GLU A 71 -8.63 -46.20 42.46
N MET A 72 -9.96 -46.22 42.35
CA MET A 72 -10.81 -46.97 43.25
C MET A 72 -10.30 -48.42 43.28
N PRO A 73 -10.19 -49.04 44.47
CA PRO A 73 -10.29 -50.49 44.50
C PRO A 73 -11.64 -50.85 43.88
N GLU A 74 -11.66 -51.68 42.84
CA GLU A 74 -12.88 -52.42 42.48
C GLU A 74 -13.20 -53.35 43.65
N GLU A 75 -13.86 -52.82 44.67
CA GLU A 75 -14.70 -53.64 45.53
C GLU A 75 -15.95 -54.01 44.74
N PRO A 76 -16.45 -55.26 44.82
CA PRO A 76 -17.69 -55.65 44.18
C PRO A 76 -18.82 -54.83 44.82
N ARG A 77 -19.22 -53.75 44.14
CA ARG A 77 -20.37 -52.94 44.50
C ARG A 77 -21.63 -53.75 44.28
N THR A 78 -22.00 -54.60 45.23
CA THR A 78 -23.40 -54.93 45.45
C THR A 78 -24.04 -53.69 46.08
N ALA A 79 -24.23 -52.65 45.28
CA ALA A 79 -25.02 -51.49 45.68
C ALA A 79 -26.44 -52.01 45.93
N THR A 80 -26.79 -52.26 47.20
CA THR A 80 -28.16 -52.52 47.58
C THR A 80 -28.95 -51.27 47.27
N HIS A 81 -29.72 -51.33 46.18
CA HIS A 81 -30.57 -50.25 45.72
C HIS A 81 -31.67 -50.05 46.76
N HIS A 82 -31.46 -49.19 47.75
CA HIS A 82 -32.48 -48.82 48.71
C HIS A 82 -33.45 -47.87 48.02
N VAL A 83 -34.45 -48.49 47.39
CA VAL A 83 -35.58 -47.81 46.79
C VAL A 83 -36.49 -47.27 47.90
N SER A 84 -36.30 -46.03 48.33
CA SER A 84 -37.27 -45.39 49.20
C SER A 84 -38.56 -45.11 48.41
N GLU A 85 -39.72 -45.30 49.02
CA GLU A 85 -41.04 -45.00 48.40
C GLU A 85 -41.12 -43.55 47.90
N ALA A 86 -40.58 -42.61 48.67
CA ALA A 86 -40.44 -41.21 48.27
C ALA A 86 -39.50 -41.02 47.06
N ALA A 87 -38.39 -41.78 47.01
CA ALA A 87 -37.45 -41.73 45.89
C ALA A 87 -38.07 -42.29 44.59
N MET A 88 -38.87 -43.37 44.67
CA MET A 88 -39.61 -43.87 43.50
C MET A 88 -40.70 -42.93 43.03
N SER A 89 -41.42 -42.28 43.95
CA SER A 89 -42.43 -41.29 43.58
C SER A 89 -41.83 -40.09 42.85
N ILE A 90 -40.67 -39.60 43.31
CA ILE A 90 -39.90 -38.55 42.64
C ILE A 90 -39.35 -39.05 41.29
N GLN A 91 -38.78 -40.24 41.25
CA GLN A 91 -38.20 -40.84 40.05
C GLN A 91 -39.25 -41.10 38.97
N ASN A 92 -40.45 -41.51 39.34
CA ASN A 92 -41.51 -41.84 38.38
C ASN A 92 -42.31 -40.62 37.93
N ARG A 93 -42.29 -39.51 38.69
CA ARG A 93 -43.11 -38.33 38.39
C ARG A 93 -42.31 -37.07 38.07
N ILE A 94 -41.33 -36.72 38.90
CA ILE A 94 -40.60 -35.45 38.77
C ILE A 94 -39.46 -35.58 37.75
N VAL A 95 -38.72 -36.69 37.76
CA VAL A 95 -37.63 -36.93 36.81
C VAL A 95 -38.10 -36.90 35.34
N PRO A 96 -39.20 -37.55 34.92
CA PRO A 96 -39.66 -37.43 33.54
C PRO A 96 -40.13 -36.02 33.18
N GLN A 97 -40.81 -35.30 34.10
CA GLN A 97 -41.21 -33.91 33.86
C GLN A 97 -39.99 -32.97 33.73
N MET A 98 -38.97 -33.17 34.56
CA MET A 98 -37.73 -32.40 34.50
C MET A 98 -36.94 -32.74 33.23
N SER A 99 -36.88 -34.02 32.86
CA SER A 99 -36.29 -34.47 31.60
C SER A 99 -37.00 -33.86 30.39
N GLU A 100 -38.33 -33.81 30.40
CA GLU A 100 -39.12 -33.19 29.35
C GLU A 100 -38.82 -31.69 29.23
N LYS A 101 -38.80 -30.95 30.35
CA LYS A 101 -38.46 -29.52 30.33
C LYS A 101 -37.02 -29.24 29.90
N LEU A 102 -36.07 -30.09 30.31
CA LEU A 102 -34.68 -30.01 29.85
C LEU A 102 -34.57 -30.27 28.34
N HIS A 103 -35.32 -31.24 27.81
CA HIS A 103 -35.36 -31.49 26.37
C HIS A 103 -35.99 -30.32 25.60
N LEU A 104 -37.08 -29.74 26.10
CA LEU A 104 -37.69 -28.57 25.46
C LEU A 104 -36.77 -27.34 25.48
N LEU A 105 -36.06 -27.13 26.60
CA LEU A 105 -35.09 -26.05 26.71
C LEU A 105 -33.91 -26.28 25.75
N ALA A 106 -33.38 -27.50 25.69
CA ALA A 106 -32.33 -27.86 24.74
C ALA A 106 -32.79 -27.62 23.29
N ALA A 107 -33.99 -28.09 22.93
CA ALA A 107 -34.55 -27.87 21.60
C ALA A 107 -34.73 -26.37 21.26
N SER A 108 -35.13 -25.54 22.24
CA SER A 108 -35.24 -24.10 22.02
C SER A 108 -33.88 -23.41 21.81
N PHE A 109 -32.84 -23.88 22.51
CA PHE A 109 -31.48 -23.38 22.30
C PHE A 109 -30.92 -23.82 20.96
N ASP A 110 -31.17 -25.07 20.54
CA ASP A 110 -30.76 -25.56 19.23
C ASP A 110 -31.44 -24.75 18.11
N GLU A 111 -32.75 -24.49 18.21
CA GLU A 111 -33.48 -23.68 17.24
C GLU A 111 -33.01 -22.21 17.23
N GLU A 112 -32.74 -21.61 18.40
CA GLU A 112 -32.20 -20.25 18.47
C GLU A 112 -30.79 -20.19 17.85
N LEU A 113 -29.95 -21.18 18.11
CA LEU A 113 -28.61 -21.27 17.54
C LEU A 113 -28.67 -21.34 16.01
N GLU A 114 -29.53 -22.19 15.45
CA GLU A 114 -29.72 -22.28 14.00
C GLU A 114 -30.17 -20.96 13.38
N LYS A 115 -31.10 -20.25 14.03
CA LYS A 115 -31.56 -18.92 13.59
C LYS A 115 -30.44 -17.90 13.64
N LYS A 116 -29.64 -17.90 14.70
CA LYS A 116 -28.47 -17.01 14.85
C LYS A 116 -27.44 -17.30 13.78
N ASP A 117 -27.09 -18.56 13.55
CA ASP A 117 -26.16 -18.97 12.49
C ASP A 117 -26.65 -18.57 11.10
N ALA A 118 -27.95 -18.68 10.84
CA ALA A 118 -28.55 -18.22 9.58
C ALA A 118 -28.44 -16.70 9.42
N SER A 119 -28.78 -15.94 10.45
CA SER A 119 -28.67 -14.47 10.44
C SER A 119 -27.22 -13.99 10.30
N GLU A 120 -26.28 -14.69 10.93
CA GLU A 120 -24.86 -14.38 10.83
C GLU A 120 -24.34 -14.65 9.41
N ARG A 121 -24.72 -15.79 8.81
CA ARG A 121 -24.37 -16.10 7.41
C ARG A 121 -24.90 -15.04 6.45
N GLU A 122 -26.12 -14.57 6.64
CA GLU A 122 -26.70 -13.51 5.83
C GLU A 122 -25.97 -12.17 6.05
N ALA A 123 -25.71 -11.78 7.30
CA ALA A 123 -24.96 -10.57 7.61
C ALA A 123 -23.55 -10.59 6.99
N ARG A 124 -22.85 -11.71 7.07
CA ARG A 124 -21.53 -11.90 6.43
C ARG A 124 -21.63 -11.80 4.90
N ARG A 125 -22.69 -12.32 4.29
CA ARG A 125 -22.92 -12.20 2.83
C ARG A 125 -23.12 -10.74 2.43
N ILE A 126 -23.95 -9.99 3.18
CA ILE A 126 -24.19 -8.57 2.94
C ILE A 126 -22.88 -7.79 3.08
N LEU A 127 -22.13 -8.01 4.17
CA LEU A 127 -20.83 -7.37 4.40
C LEU A 127 -19.84 -7.61 3.25
N ASN A 128 -19.73 -8.85 2.78
CA ASN A 128 -18.87 -9.16 1.64
C ASN A 128 -19.32 -8.47 0.35
N THR A 129 -20.62 -8.26 0.18
CA THR A 129 -21.18 -7.55 -0.97
C THR A 129 -20.88 -6.06 -0.87
N THR A 130 -21.11 -5.43 0.29
CA THR A 130 -20.84 -4.00 0.50
C THR A 130 -19.34 -3.68 0.42
N ILE A 131 -18.46 -4.56 0.89
CA ILE A 131 -17.01 -4.40 0.72
C ILE A 131 -16.63 -4.41 -0.76
N LYS A 132 -17.22 -5.31 -1.56
CA LYS A 132 -16.97 -5.36 -3.01
C LYS A 132 -17.49 -4.11 -3.70
N GLU A 133 -18.68 -3.65 -3.35
CA GLU A 133 -19.27 -2.43 -3.89
C GLU A 133 -18.43 -1.20 -3.53
N SER A 134 -18.00 -1.07 -2.27
CA SER A 134 -17.13 0.01 -1.82
C SER A 134 -15.79 0.02 -2.57
N LYS A 135 -15.16 -1.14 -2.76
CA LYS A 135 -13.92 -1.26 -3.55
C LYS A 135 -14.14 -0.87 -5.01
N ASN A 136 -15.26 -1.26 -5.60
CA ASN A 136 -15.60 -0.89 -6.98
C ASN A 136 -15.82 0.62 -7.12
N VAL A 137 -16.54 1.25 -6.18
CA VAL A 137 -16.72 2.71 -6.15
C VAL A 137 -15.38 3.42 -5.94
N GLN A 138 -14.50 2.91 -5.09
CA GLN A 138 -13.17 3.47 -4.90
C GLN A 138 -12.32 3.38 -6.17
N ALA A 139 -12.37 2.26 -6.88
CA ALA A 139 -11.67 2.11 -8.16
C ALA A 139 -12.20 3.11 -9.20
N GLN A 140 -13.52 3.24 -9.32
CA GLN A 140 -14.13 4.23 -10.22
C GLN A 140 -13.74 5.67 -9.86
N PHE A 141 -13.67 6.00 -8.57
CA PHE A 141 -13.22 7.31 -8.11
C PHE A 141 -11.75 7.55 -8.49
N ASN A 142 -10.90 6.55 -8.28
CA ASN A 142 -9.48 6.62 -8.64
C ASN A 142 -9.31 6.82 -10.15
N ASP A 143 -10.03 6.07 -11.00
CA ASP A 143 -9.95 6.23 -12.45
C ASP A 143 -10.39 7.63 -12.91
N LEU A 144 -11.46 8.17 -12.34
CA LEU A 144 -11.94 9.51 -12.63
C LEU A 144 -10.99 10.62 -12.13
N SER A 145 -10.37 10.41 -10.97
CA SER A 145 -9.41 11.37 -10.41
C SER A 145 -8.12 11.39 -11.21
N HIS A 146 -7.55 10.23 -11.57
CA HIS A 146 -6.37 10.15 -12.44
C HIS A 146 -6.66 10.80 -13.80
N GLY A 147 -7.80 10.48 -14.44
CA GLY A 147 -8.18 11.09 -15.71
C GLY A 147 -8.36 12.62 -15.63
N ARG A 148 -8.87 13.14 -14.52
CA ARG A 148 -8.99 14.59 -14.28
C ARG A 148 -7.64 15.25 -14.08
N GLU A 149 -6.77 14.65 -13.26
CA GLU A 149 -5.43 15.17 -12.97
C GLU A 149 -4.56 15.18 -14.23
N GLU A 150 -4.58 14.11 -15.04
CA GLU A 150 -3.87 14.05 -16.31
C GLU A 150 -4.34 15.15 -17.28
N ALA A 151 -5.65 15.37 -17.38
CA ALA A 151 -6.21 16.42 -18.23
C ALA A 151 -5.83 17.82 -17.74
N GLU A 152 -5.86 18.07 -16.43
CA GLU A 152 -5.49 19.36 -15.84
C GLU A 152 -3.99 19.64 -15.97
N GLN A 153 -3.13 18.64 -15.71
CA GLN A 153 -1.68 18.75 -15.89
C GLN A 153 -1.32 19.02 -17.35
N LYS A 154 -1.94 18.30 -18.29
CA LYS A 154 -1.76 18.54 -19.73
C LYS A 154 -2.19 19.94 -20.13
N ALA A 155 -3.36 20.41 -19.67
CA ALA A 155 -3.85 21.75 -19.96
C ALA A 155 -2.92 22.84 -19.41
N ARG A 156 -2.44 22.69 -18.16
CA ARG A 156 -1.45 23.61 -17.56
C ARG A 156 -0.15 23.63 -18.36
N GLY A 157 0.36 22.46 -18.79
CA GLY A 157 1.55 22.35 -19.63
C GLY A 157 1.38 23.03 -20.99
N GLU A 158 0.23 22.83 -21.65
CA GLU A 158 -0.10 23.48 -22.92
C GLU A 158 -0.23 25.01 -22.78
N GLU A 159 -0.82 25.50 -21.69
CA GLU A 159 -0.93 26.93 -21.42
C GLU A 159 0.45 27.57 -21.19
N GLN A 160 1.30 26.94 -20.38
CA GLN A 160 2.67 27.40 -20.14
C GLN A 160 3.48 27.41 -21.43
N TYR A 161 3.40 26.35 -22.23
CA TYR A 161 4.04 26.28 -23.55
C TYR A 161 3.55 27.40 -24.47
N SER A 162 2.23 27.64 -24.51
CA SER A 162 1.62 28.73 -25.30
C SER A 162 2.12 30.10 -24.86
N ARG A 163 2.23 30.34 -23.55
CA ARG A 163 2.75 31.59 -22.98
C ARG A 163 4.20 31.84 -23.38
N VAL A 164 5.08 30.85 -23.18
CA VAL A 164 6.50 30.96 -23.54
C VAL A 164 6.66 31.12 -25.06
N ARG A 165 5.89 30.37 -25.85
CA ARG A 165 5.90 30.48 -27.31
C ARG A 165 5.53 31.88 -27.78
N LYS A 166 4.50 32.51 -27.18
CA LYS A 166 4.12 33.91 -27.50
C LYS A 166 5.24 34.89 -27.17
N GLN A 167 5.92 34.72 -26.03
CA GLN A 167 7.06 35.55 -25.65
C GLN A 167 8.20 35.44 -26.66
N VAL A 168 8.58 34.21 -27.04
CA VAL A 168 9.63 33.98 -28.05
C VAL A 168 9.28 34.63 -29.39
N ILE A 169 8.04 34.47 -29.85
CA ILE A 169 7.57 35.13 -31.08
C ILE A 169 7.69 36.65 -30.96
N SER A 170 7.25 37.24 -29.84
CA SER A 170 7.34 38.70 -29.65
C SER A 170 8.79 39.21 -29.66
N LEU A 171 9.73 38.49 -29.06
CA LEU A 171 11.15 38.86 -29.04
C LEU A 171 11.76 38.80 -30.44
N ILE A 172 11.44 37.75 -31.20
CA ILE A 172 11.89 37.61 -32.59
C ILE A 172 11.27 38.72 -33.47
N GLU A 173 10.00 39.06 -33.25
CA GLU A 173 9.36 40.17 -33.96
C GLU A 173 10.03 41.51 -33.66
N GLN A 174 10.35 41.79 -32.39
CA GLN A 174 11.08 42.98 -31.96
C GLN A 174 12.48 43.05 -32.58
N GLN A 175 13.24 41.96 -32.54
CA GLN A 175 14.58 41.90 -33.13
C GLN A 175 14.56 42.21 -34.62
N HIS A 176 13.67 41.57 -35.37
CA HIS A 176 13.53 41.82 -36.79
C HIS A 176 13.01 43.23 -37.11
N HIS A 177 12.16 43.82 -36.25
CA HIS A 177 11.72 45.21 -36.42
C HIS A 177 12.89 46.20 -36.33
N ILE A 178 13.79 45.99 -35.37
CA ILE A 178 15.02 46.80 -35.22
C ILE A 178 15.92 46.65 -36.46
N GLN A 179 16.08 45.42 -36.97
CA GLN A 179 16.90 45.16 -38.18
C GLN A 179 16.35 45.85 -39.43
N LEU A 180 15.02 45.83 -39.62
CA LEU A 180 14.39 46.53 -40.74
C LEU A 180 14.56 48.04 -40.64
N HIS A 181 14.34 48.62 -39.45
CA HIS A 181 14.55 50.05 -39.23
C HIS A 181 16.00 50.49 -39.49
N ALA A 182 16.99 49.68 -39.10
CA ALA A 182 18.39 49.95 -39.39
C ALA A 182 18.69 49.90 -40.91
N ALA A 183 18.06 48.98 -41.64
CA ALA A 183 18.21 48.88 -43.09
C ALA A 183 17.56 50.07 -43.83
N GLU A 184 16.35 50.46 -43.44
CA GLU A 184 15.62 51.61 -44.02
C GLU A 184 16.37 52.93 -43.79
N GLY A 185 16.88 53.15 -42.58
CA GLY A 185 17.69 54.34 -42.27
C GLY A 185 18.97 54.45 -43.10
N SER A 186 19.48 53.33 -43.59
CA SER A 186 20.65 53.29 -44.50
C SER A 186 20.28 53.57 -45.97
N GLN A 187 19.01 53.38 -46.35
CA GLN A 187 18.53 53.51 -47.74
C GLN A 187 17.79 54.83 -48.02
N ALA A 188 17.37 55.58 -47.00
CA ALA A 188 16.54 56.78 -47.13
C ALA A 188 17.22 58.03 -47.75
N ASN A 189 18.39 57.91 -48.38
CA ASN A 189 19.13 59.03 -48.98
C ASN A 189 18.82 59.28 -50.48
N GLY A 190 17.60 59.01 -50.95
CA GLY A 190 17.27 59.07 -52.37
C GLY A 190 15.97 59.83 -52.70
N HIS A 191 16.13 61.10 -53.10
CA HIS A 191 15.32 61.91 -54.03
C HIS A 191 13.76 61.80 -54.00
N LEU A 192 13.11 62.86 -53.51
CA LEU A 192 11.65 63.06 -53.57
C LEU A 192 11.26 63.84 -54.83
N ASN A 193 10.61 63.18 -55.79
CA ASN A 193 9.85 63.87 -56.84
C ASN A 193 8.38 63.95 -56.41
N ALA A 194 7.93 65.16 -56.10
CA ALA A 194 6.58 65.49 -55.65
C ALA A 194 5.64 65.73 -56.83
N ALA A 195 5.43 64.73 -57.69
CA ALA A 195 4.49 64.82 -58.79
C ALA A 195 3.51 63.64 -58.76
N GLU A 196 2.24 63.98 -58.52
CA GLU A 196 1.03 63.14 -58.58
C GLU A 196 0.88 62.06 -57.48
N ASP A 197 0.43 62.48 -56.29
CA ASP A 197 0.03 61.60 -55.19
C ASP A 197 -1.36 60.97 -55.48
N ASP A 198 -1.40 59.89 -56.28
CA ASP A 198 -2.64 59.16 -56.56
C ASP A 198 -3.11 58.35 -55.33
N LEU A 199 -4.39 58.48 -54.99
CA LEU A 199 -4.96 57.81 -53.82
C LEU A 199 -4.96 56.28 -53.97
N ALA A 200 -5.12 55.76 -55.20
CA ALA A 200 -5.10 54.32 -55.44
C ALA A 200 -3.69 53.76 -55.28
N GLU A 201 -2.66 54.48 -55.73
CA GLU A 201 -1.25 54.13 -55.50
C GLU A 201 -0.91 54.11 -54.00
N ARG A 202 -1.32 55.11 -53.22
CA ARG A 202 -1.12 55.10 -51.75
C ARG A 202 -1.78 53.92 -51.06
N VAL A 203 -3.00 53.58 -51.46
CA VAL A 203 -3.72 52.42 -50.88
C VAL A 203 -3.02 51.11 -51.27
N MET A 204 -2.50 50.99 -52.50
CA MET A 204 -1.74 49.83 -52.94
C MET A 204 -0.41 49.71 -52.18
N LEU A 205 0.33 50.80 -52.07
CA LEU A 205 1.59 50.91 -51.34
C LEU A 205 1.43 50.68 -49.84
N ALA A 206 0.27 50.95 -49.24
CA ALA A 206 -0.02 50.58 -47.85
C ALA A 206 -0.39 49.08 -47.71
N LYS A 207 -1.10 48.52 -48.69
CA LYS A 207 -1.51 47.11 -48.68
C LYS A 207 -0.35 46.15 -48.89
N MET A 208 0.57 46.45 -49.81
CA MET A 208 1.70 45.58 -50.16
C MET A 208 2.63 45.25 -48.96
N PRO A 209 3.15 46.22 -48.19
CA PRO A 209 3.96 45.95 -47.01
C PRO A 209 3.15 45.25 -45.91
N ASN A 210 1.85 45.53 -45.75
CA ASN A 210 1.03 44.78 -44.79
C ASN A 210 0.90 43.30 -45.16
N GLN A 211 0.79 42.98 -46.46
CA GLN A 211 0.81 41.60 -46.94
C GLN A 211 2.17 40.93 -46.67
N GLU A 212 3.28 41.63 -46.95
CA GLU A 212 4.63 41.11 -46.67
C GLU A 212 4.89 40.93 -45.17
N GLN A 213 4.43 41.85 -44.32
CA GLN A 213 4.49 41.70 -42.86
C GLN A 213 3.70 40.47 -42.40
N ASN A 214 2.50 40.23 -42.94
CA ASN A 214 1.71 39.04 -42.61
C ASN A 214 2.39 37.74 -43.06
N LYS A 215 3.02 37.73 -44.24
CA LYS A 215 3.84 36.59 -44.70
C LYS A 215 5.01 36.34 -43.75
N ARG A 216 5.73 37.39 -43.36
CA ARG A 216 6.83 37.30 -42.39
C ARG A 216 6.37 36.74 -41.04
N ARG A 217 5.25 37.22 -40.49
CA ARG A 217 4.68 36.69 -39.23
C ARG A 217 4.37 35.20 -39.32
N LYS A 218 3.81 34.74 -40.44
CA LYS A 218 3.60 33.30 -40.70
C LYS A 218 4.93 32.54 -40.72
N LEU A 219 5.93 33.05 -41.44
CA LEU A 219 7.26 32.45 -41.53
C LEU A 219 7.95 32.34 -40.17
N VAL A 220 7.84 33.37 -39.31
CA VAL A 220 8.37 33.32 -37.92
C VAL A 220 7.66 32.24 -37.12
N GLY A 221 6.34 32.13 -37.26
CA GLY A 221 5.57 31.06 -36.63
C GLY A 221 6.05 29.67 -37.02
N ASP A 222 6.36 29.46 -38.30
CA ASP A 222 6.85 28.19 -38.82
C ASP A 222 8.31 27.93 -38.47
N PHE A 223 9.15 28.97 -38.44
CA PHE A 223 10.53 28.89 -37.96
C PHE A 223 10.60 28.46 -36.50
N VAL A 224 9.77 29.04 -35.61
CA VAL A 224 9.73 28.66 -34.20
C VAL A 224 9.31 27.20 -34.03
N LYS A 225 8.33 26.71 -34.82
CA LYS A 225 7.93 25.29 -34.82
C LYS A 225 9.04 24.38 -35.34
N ALA A 226 9.69 24.74 -36.45
CA ALA A 226 10.79 23.96 -37.00
C ALA A 226 11.96 23.87 -36.01
N ARG A 227 12.29 24.99 -35.36
CA ARG A 227 13.34 25.08 -34.34
C ARG A 227 12.99 24.32 -33.06
N SER A 228 11.71 24.27 -32.66
CA SER A 228 11.30 23.42 -31.54
C SER A 228 11.51 21.94 -31.87
N ILE A 229 11.17 21.50 -33.08
CA ILE A 229 11.37 20.10 -33.51
C ILE A 229 12.86 19.75 -33.59
N ALA A 230 13.67 20.63 -34.18
CA ALA A 230 15.12 20.42 -34.29
C ALA A 230 15.83 20.38 -32.93
N SER A 231 15.45 21.25 -31.99
CA SER A 231 16.05 21.30 -30.65
C SER A 231 15.69 20.08 -29.79
N VAL A 232 14.49 19.50 -29.97
CA VAL A 232 14.10 18.26 -29.30
C VAL A 232 14.93 17.08 -29.80
N GLY A 233 15.29 17.07 -31.10
CA GLY A 233 16.20 16.09 -31.69
C GLY A 233 17.56 16.06 -31.00
N GLU A 234 18.26 17.20 -30.87
CA GLU A 234 19.62 17.23 -30.30
C GLU A 234 19.69 16.79 -28.83
N LYS A 235 18.74 17.23 -27.98
CA LYS A 235 18.71 16.81 -26.58
C LYS A 235 18.24 15.36 -26.43
N GLY A 236 17.25 14.94 -27.22
CA GLY A 236 16.80 13.55 -27.28
C GLY A 236 17.93 12.61 -27.69
N ASP A 237 18.76 13.01 -28.66
CA ASP A 237 19.95 12.29 -29.09
C ASP A 237 21.00 12.19 -27.97
N MET A 238 21.18 13.25 -27.18
CA MET A 238 22.08 13.22 -26.01
C MET A 238 21.59 12.28 -24.92
N PHE A 239 20.30 12.29 -24.58
CA PHE A 239 19.73 11.34 -23.62
C PHE A 239 19.83 9.90 -24.14
N ARG A 240 19.57 9.67 -25.43
CA ARG A 240 19.77 8.35 -26.07
C ARG A 240 21.21 7.88 -25.96
N ARG A 241 22.20 8.76 -26.20
CA ARG A 241 23.62 8.43 -26.03
C ARG A 241 23.99 8.15 -24.57
N LEU A 242 23.42 8.89 -23.61
CA LEU A 242 23.65 8.67 -22.19
C LEU A 242 23.09 7.31 -21.74
N LEU A 243 21.87 6.98 -22.17
CA LEU A 243 21.23 5.69 -21.91
C LEU A 243 22.02 4.54 -22.52
N LEU A 244 22.44 4.66 -23.79
CA LEU A 244 23.34 3.69 -24.45
C LEU A 244 24.65 3.50 -23.68
N LYS A 245 25.21 4.58 -23.12
CA LYS A 245 26.46 4.52 -22.35
C LYS A 245 26.28 3.92 -20.96
N ALA A 246 25.14 4.16 -20.32
CA ALA A 246 24.85 3.68 -18.97
C ALA A 246 24.36 2.21 -18.96
N LEU A 247 23.63 1.79 -19.99
CA LEU A 247 22.94 0.50 -20.05
C LEU A 247 23.52 -0.48 -21.11
N GLY A 248 24.44 -0.03 -21.97
CA GLY A 248 25.16 -0.88 -22.93
C GLY A 248 24.52 -1.01 -24.32
N PRO A 249 25.16 -1.77 -25.24
CA PRO A 249 24.83 -1.80 -26.68
C PRO A 249 23.58 -2.61 -27.09
N GLU A 250 22.82 -3.23 -26.18
CA GLU A 250 21.59 -4.00 -26.49
C GLU A 250 20.38 -3.13 -26.92
N ILE A 251 20.61 -1.85 -27.19
CA ILE A 251 19.62 -0.77 -27.04
C ILE A 251 19.36 -0.04 -28.38
N SER A 252 19.54 -0.70 -29.52
CA SER A 252 18.97 -0.16 -30.78
C SER A 252 17.43 -0.15 -30.79
N LEU A 253 16.80 -0.86 -29.85
CA LEU A 253 15.35 -1.02 -29.70
C LEU A 253 14.75 -0.23 -28.52
N VAL A 254 15.49 0.75 -27.94
CA VAL A 254 14.98 1.47 -26.77
C VAL A 254 13.76 2.30 -27.06
N ASP A 255 13.59 2.90 -28.24
CA ASP A 255 12.37 3.68 -28.49
C ASP A 255 11.10 2.78 -28.43
N GLU A 256 11.21 1.49 -28.75
CA GLU A 256 10.12 0.52 -28.58
C GLU A 256 9.99 0.02 -27.12
N ASN A 257 11.13 -0.13 -26.43
CA ASN A 257 11.17 -0.68 -25.07
C ASN A 257 11.12 0.37 -23.95
N LEU A 258 11.21 1.68 -24.26
CA LEU A 258 11.28 2.75 -23.25
C LEU A 258 9.99 2.83 -22.47
N ASN A 259 8.83 2.69 -23.14
CA ASN A 259 7.53 2.69 -22.47
C ASN A 259 7.40 1.49 -21.52
N ARG A 260 7.91 0.33 -21.92
CA ARG A 260 7.94 -0.88 -21.09
C ARG A 260 8.89 -0.73 -19.91
N LEU A 261 10.07 -0.15 -20.12
CA LEU A 261 11.05 0.10 -19.06
C LEU A 261 10.54 1.16 -18.07
N VAL A 262 9.88 2.21 -18.56
CA VAL A 262 9.23 3.22 -17.70
C VAL A 262 8.14 2.56 -16.87
N GLN A 263 7.31 1.71 -17.49
CA GLN A 263 6.29 0.93 -16.80
C GLN A 263 6.89 0.04 -15.71
N GLU A 264 7.91 -0.76 -16.03
CA GLU A 264 8.62 -1.65 -15.09
C GLU A 264 9.24 -0.86 -13.93
N LEU A 265 9.90 0.27 -14.19
CA LEU A 265 10.46 1.15 -13.15
C LEU A 265 9.37 1.81 -12.29
N THR A 266 8.24 2.23 -12.87
CA THR A 266 7.12 2.77 -12.08
C THR A 266 6.49 1.71 -11.19
N GLU A 267 6.33 0.48 -11.69
CA GLU A 267 5.82 -0.66 -10.92
C GLU A 267 6.77 -1.03 -9.77
N GLU A 268 8.09 -1.00 -9.98
CA GLU A 268 9.08 -1.20 -8.91
C GLU A 268 9.02 -0.12 -7.84
N VAL A 269 8.88 1.16 -8.22
CA VAL A 269 8.72 2.27 -7.26
C VAL A 269 7.44 2.12 -6.45
N HIS A 270 6.34 1.71 -7.09
CA HIS A 270 5.07 1.46 -6.39
C HIS A 270 5.18 0.25 -5.45
N GLY A 271 5.87 -0.82 -5.87
CA GLY A 271 6.15 -1.99 -5.05
C GLY A 271 7.06 -1.67 -3.85
N GLN A 272 8.06 -0.80 -4.01
CA GLN A 272 8.89 -0.33 -2.90
C GLN A 272 8.10 0.58 -1.95
N ARG A 273 7.23 1.45 -2.48
CA ARG A 273 6.34 2.32 -1.68
C ARG A 273 5.34 1.50 -0.86
N LEU A 274 4.79 0.43 -1.42
CA LEU A 274 3.92 -0.52 -0.71
C LEU A 274 4.67 -1.27 0.39
N LYS A 275 5.91 -1.71 0.14
CA LYS A 275 6.77 -2.34 1.16
C LYS A 275 7.08 -1.38 2.31
N THR A 276 7.30 -0.09 2.04
CA THR A 276 7.48 0.90 3.13
C THR A 276 6.21 1.13 3.94
N ILE A 277 5.02 1.05 3.33
CA ILE A 277 3.73 1.14 4.04
C ILE A 277 3.50 -0.10 4.91
N GLU A 278 3.86 -1.29 4.43
CA GLU A 278 3.78 -2.54 5.21
C GLU A 278 4.73 -2.57 6.41
N ILE A 279 5.86 -1.85 6.35
CA ILE A 279 6.86 -1.79 7.43
C ILE A 279 6.50 -0.73 8.49
N CYS A 280 5.84 0.37 8.13
CA CYS A 280 5.59 1.49 9.05
C CYS A 280 4.18 1.58 9.66
N GLY A 281 3.20 0.82 9.18
CA GLY A 281 1.82 0.88 9.73
C GLY A 281 1.11 2.23 9.42
N PRO A 282 -0.24 2.26 9.52
CA PRO A 282 -1.07 3.33 8.98
C PRO A 282 -1.00 4.68 9.73
N ASP A 283 -0.19 4.82 10.78
CA ASP A 283 -0.21 5.98 11.67
C ASP A 283 0.77 7.11 11.26
N TYR A 284 1.46 7.01 10.11
CA TYR A 284 2.44 8.02 9.66
C TYR A 284 2.03 8.82 8.41
N ASP A 285 0.91 8.50 7.75
CA ASP A 285 0.48 9.22 6.53
C ASP A 285 0.08 10.68 6.84
N GLU A 286 -0.38 11.01 8.05
CA GLU A 286 -0.66 12.41 8.44
C GLU A 286 0.61 13.25 8.66
N ILE A 287 1.78 12.62 8.85
CA ILE A 287 3.03 13.33 9.14
C ILE A 287 3.81 13.63 7.84
N LEU A 288 3.76 12.74 6.85
CA LEU A 288 4.50 12.91 5.59
C LEU A 288 3.82 13.88 4.60
N ASP A 289 2.49 13.90 4.52
CA ASP A 289 1.79 14.92 3.73
C ASP A 289 2.02 16.34 4.30
N GLY A 290 2.25 16.45 5.61
CA GLY A 290 2.67 17.70 6.26
C GLY A 290 4.11 18.14 5.93
N VAL A 291 5.03 17.20 5.69
CA VAL A 291 6.44 17.51 5.38
C VAL A 291 6.63 17.86 3.90
N VAL A 292 5.91 17.21 2.99
CA VAL A 292 6.00 17.51 1.55
C VAL A 292 5.38 18.88 1.21
N MET A 293 4.39 19.34 1.99
CA MET A 293 3.80 20.68 1.84
C MET A 293 4.68 21.81 2.39
N LEU A 294 5.73 21.52 3.16
CA LEU A 294 6.63 22.53 3.73
C LEU A 294 7.95 22.71 2.94
N GLU A 295 8.27 21.83 1.99
CA GLU A 295 9.43 22.01 1.10
C GLU A 295 9.10 22.68 -0.25
N TYR A 296 7.83 23.03 -0.49
CA TYR A 296 7.38 23.78 -1.67
C TYR A 296 6.55 25.04 -1.31
N SER A 297 7.01 25.80 -0.32
CA SER A 297 6.61 27.21 -0.06
C SER A 297 7.85 28.03 0.28
#